data_AF-A0A496A8K7-F1
#
_entry.id   AF-A0A496A8K7-F1
#
_cell.length_a   1.000
_cell.length_b   1.000
_cell.length_c   1.000
_cell.angle_alpha   90.00
_cell.angle_beta   90.00
_cell.angle_gamma   90.00
#
_symmetry.space_group_name_H-M   'P 1'
#
loop_
_entity.id
_entity.type
_entity.pdbx_description
1 polymer ?
#
loop_
_entity_poly.entity_id
_entity_poly.type
_entity_poly.pdbx_seq_one_letter_code
_entity_poly.pdbx_strand_id
1 'polypeptide(L)'
;MKKNREATWLLPLPYIFFICLLFLSIGFVNATAETSSVQTDAADAKSDSESQKLPSFIPGYMDEPETKPNYTLFRLHPERYYPELDLQKARRLSTFMPGLGQAYAGNYTKATLFLTVELSTFALAGYNIARALHYNEQSVFETGFQDDRTGKFLTYDQGRTRMRNHAFFSGIFLATGIGIHIWNILDAPKTAEAYNNRRFSLQVQQTGSGFQSLVFTHRF
;
A
#
# COMPACT_ATOMS: atom_id res chain seq x y z
N MET A 1 -8.03 -4.93 56.32
CA MET A 1 -7.69 -3.77 55.46
C MET A 1 -6.32 -3.97 54.82
N LYS A 2 -6.28 -4.19 53.51
CA LYS A 2 -5.33 -3.61 52.52
C LYS A 2 -5.55 -4.34 51.19
N LYS A 3 -6.35 -3.71 50.33
CA LYS A 3 -6.68 -4.15 48.98
C LYS A 3 -5.57 -3.63 48.07
N ASN A 4 -4.55 -4.45 47.83
CA ASN A 4 -3.49 -4.10 46.89
C ASN A 4 -4.07 -4.15 45.48
N ARG A 5 -4.49 -2.99 44.97
CA ARG A 5 -4.69 -2.74 43.55
C ARG A 5 -3.31 -2.69 42.90
N GLU A 6 -2.80 -3.83 42.48
CA GLU A 6 -1.73 -3.82 41.50
C GLU A 6 -2.33 -3.48 40.14
N ALA A 7 -1.98 -2.27 39.70
CA ALA A 7 -2.34 -1.71 38.42
C ALA A 7 -1.93 -2.69 37.31
N THR A 8 -2.94 -3.14 36.56
CA THR A 8 -2.82 -3.77 35.26
C THR A 8 -1.86 -2.99 34.37
N TRP A 9 -0.69 -3.55 34.11
CA TRP A 9 0.20 -3.13 33.04
C TRP A 9 -0.48 -3.44 31.68
N LEU A 10 -1.27 -2.47 31.19
CA LEU A 10 -1.84 -2.41 29.84
C LEU A 10 -0.74 -2.09 28.81
N LEU A 11 0.22 -3.00 28.64
CA LEU A 11 1.39 -2.77 27.79
C LEU A 11 1.39 -3.32 26.34
N PRO A 12 0.42 -4.13 25.85
CA PRO A 12 0.43 -4.43 24.42
C PRO A 12 -0.35 -3.41 23.57
N LEU A 13 -1.30 -2.68 24.15
CA LEU A 13 -2.24 -1.83 23.40
C LEU A 13 -1.57 -0.63 22.71
N PRO A 14 -0.72 0.18 23.40
CA PRO A 14 -0.04 1.28 22.72
C PRO A 14 1.02 0.76 21.74
N TYR A 15 1.66 -0.38 22.02
CA TYR A 15 2.72 -0.93 21.17
C TYR A 15 2.19 -1.52 19.86
N ILE A 16 1.07 -2.26 19.90
CA ILE A 16 0.39 -2.76 18.70
C ILE A 16 -0.16 -1.58 17.88
N PHE A 17 -0.75 -0.58 18.53
CA PHE A 17 -1.23 0.62 17.86
C PHE A 17 -0.08 1.42 17.24
N PHE A 18 1.06 1.51 17.91
CA PHE A 18 2.28 2.17 17.42
C PHE A 18 2.92 1.41 16.26
N ILE A 19 2.93 0.06 16.28
CA ILE A 19 3.38 -0.76 15.15
C ILE A 19 2.44 -0.57 13.95
N CYS A 20 1.11 -0.61 14.15
CA CYS A 20 0.15 -0.33 13.08
C CYS A 20 0.31 1.09 12.51
N LEU A 21 0.53 2.10 13.35
CA LEU A 21 0.81 3.48 12.92
C LEU A 21 2.13 3.60 12.17
N LEU A 22 3.20 2.92 12.62
CA LEU A 22 4.48 2.88 11.92
C LEU A 22 4.34 2.24 10.54
N PHE A 23 3.64 1.10 10.43
CA PHE A 23 3.39 0.46 9.13
C PHE A 23 2.53 1.31 8.20
N LEU A 24 1.51 2.01 8.74
CA LEU A 24 0.72 2.97 7.96
C LEU A 24 1.58 4.16 7.50
N SER A 25 2.49 4.65 8.34
CA SER A 25 3.36 5.78 7.98
C SER A 25 4.37 5.45 6.87
N ILE A 26 4.92 4.23 6.86
CA ILE A 26 5.83 3.77 5.79
C ILE A 26 5.06 3.60 4.47
N GLY A 27 3.80 3.14 4.52
CA GLY A 27 2.93 3.06 3.34
C GLY A 27 2.54 4.42 2.75
N PHE A 28 2.54 5.49 3.54
CA PHE A 28 2.30 6.86 3.07
C PHE A 28 3.52 7.53 2.46
N VAL A 29 4.75 7.19 2.88
CA VAL A 29 5.97 7.81 2.34
C VAL A 29 6.23 7.39 0.89
N ASN A 30 5.86 6.17 0.48
CA ASN A 30 5.99 5.75 -0.93
C ASN A 30 4.89 6.30 -1.86
N ALA A 31 3.82 6.91 -1.33
CA ALA A 31 2.82 7.59 -2.15
C ALA A 31 3.22 9.03 -2.51
N THR A 32 4.21 9.60 -1.81
CA THR A 32 4.75 10.96 -2.04
C THR A 32 6.19 10.99 -2.56
N ALA A 33 6.90 9.86 -2.55
CA ALA A 33 8.30 9.80 -2.99
C ALA A 33 8.54 9.71 -4.51
N GLU A 34 7.49 9.59 -5.35
CA GLU A 34 7.66 9.67 -6.82
C GLU A 34 7.67 11.11 -7.37
N THR A 35 7.62 12.13 -6.51
CA THR A 35 7.83 13.52 -6.90
C THR A 35 8.74 14.21 -5.90
N SER A 36 10.06 14.00 -6.02
CA SER A 36 11.15 14.94 -5.67
C SER A 36 12.46 14.18 -5.40
N SER A 37 13.25 13.88 -6.44
CA SER A 37 14.72 13.88 -6.35
C SER A 37 15.35 13.43 -7.67
N VAL A 38 15.57 14.37 -8.58
CA VAL A 38 16.75 14.34 -9.46
C VAL A 38 17.34 15.73 -9.45
N GLN A 39 18.28 15.97 -8.54
CA GLN A 39 19.38 16.89 -8.76
C GLN A 39 20.53 16.52 -7.80
N THR A 40 21.58 16.00 -8.43
CA THR A 40 22.92 15.70 -7.93
C THR A 40 23.79 16.14 -9.12
N ASP A 41 24.85 16.93 -9.07
CA ASP A 41 25.59 17.64 -8.03
C ASP A 41 26.51 18.66 -8.75
N ALA A 42 27.08 19.57 -7.96
CA ALA A 42 28.46 20.06 -8.03
C ALA A 42 28.75 21.51 -8.48
N ALA A 43 29.28 22.24 -7.49
CA ALA A 43 30.47 23.09 -7.52
C ALA A 43 30.30 24.60 -7.73
N ASP A 44 30.52 25.30 -6.60
CA ASP A 44 30.77 26.72 -6.45
C ASP A 44 32.10 27.19 -7.08
N ALA A 45 31.99 28.35 -7.73
CA ALA A 45 32.87 29.52 -7.69
C ALA A 45 34.33 29.46 -8.21
N LYS A 46 34.59 30.11 -9.37
CA LYS A 46 35.15 31.50 -9.46
C LYS A 46 35.64 31.89 -10.87
N SER A 47 35.54 33.20 -11.14
CA SER A 47 36.45 34.07 -11.92
C SER A 47 36.05 34.48 -13.34
N ASP A 48 35.51 35.71 -13.41
CA ASP A 48 35.93 36.88 -14.20
C ASP A 48 36.15 36.85 -15.72
N SER A 49 35.57 37.93 -16.30
CA SER A 49 35.71 38.55 -17.62
C SER A 49 36.93 38.19 -18.48
N GLU A 50 36.68 37.93 -19.77
CA GLU A 50 36.97 38.85 -20.88
C GLU A 50 36.75 38.16 -22.23
N SER A 51 36.16 38.90 -23.18
CA SER A 51 36.53 38.96 -24.60
C SER A 51 36.84 37.63 -25.33
N GLN A 52 35.96 37.24 -26.26
CA GLN A 52 36.29 37.23 -27.71
C GLN A 52 35.20 36.56 -28.57
N LYS A 53 34.76 37.34 -29.57
CA LYS A 53 34.39 36.95 -30.95
C LYS A 53 33.30 35.90 -31.16
N LEU A 54 32.15 36.38 -31.65
CA LEU A 54 31.28 35.62 -32.56
C LEU A 54 32.12 35.05 -33.72
N PRO A 55 32.11 33.73 -33.96
CA PRO A 55 32.53 33.17 -35.23
C PRO A 55 31.31 33.07 -36.16
N SER A 56 31.39 33.85 -37.23
CA SER A 56 30.99 33.52 -38.60
C SER A 56 30.13 32.28 -38.83
N PHE A 57 28.96 32.53 -39.42
CA PHE A 57 28.24 31.64 -40.32
C PHE A 57 29.20 30.82 -41.20
N ILE A 58 29.17 29.49 -41.06
CA ILE A 58 29.61 28.56 -42.10
C ILE A 58 28.39 27.71 -42.50
N PRO A 59 27.93 27.80 -43.76
CA PRO A 59 26.87 26.98 -44.30
C PRO A 59 27.43 25.61 -44.67
N GLY A 60 26.76 24.54 -44.26
CA GLY A 60 27.22 23.19 -44.56
C GLY A 60 26.65 22.11 -43.66
N TYR A 61 25.34 22.11 -43.45
CA TYR A 61 24.65 20.84 -43.31
C TYR A 61 23.75 20.72 -44.53
N MET A 62 24.16 19.82 -45.42
CA MET A 62 23.32 19.30 -46.49
C MET A 62 22.01 18.84 -45.86
N ASP A 63 20.89 19.14 -46.53
CA ASP A 63 19.63 18.45 -46.32
C ASP A 63 19.88 16.94 -46.51
N GLU A 64 20.21 16.23 -45.43
CA GLU A 64 20.04 14.79 -45.40
C GLU A 64 18.53 14.55 -45.61
N PRO A 65 18.14 13.71 -46.58
CA PRO A 65 16.74 13.47 -46.86
C PRO A 65 16.11 12.88 -45.61
N GLU A 66 15.20 13.64 -44.98
CA GLU A 66 14.41 13.30 -43.80
C GLU A 66 14.54 11.82 -43.41
N THR A 67 15.63 11.50 -42.70
CA THR A 67 15.81 10.17 -42.16
C THR A 67 14.76 10.12 -41.07
N LYS A 68 13.58 9.57 -41.42
CA LYS A 68 12.45 9.35 -40.53
C LYS A 68 13.00 9.13 -39.14
N PRO A 69 12.63 9.94 -38.12
CA PRO A 69 13.16 9.75 -36.79
C PRO A 69 12.89 8.31 -36.38
N ASN A 70 13.93 7.47 -36.44
CA ASN A 70 13.84 6.04 -36.18
C ASN A 70 13.91 5.82 -34.67
N TYR A 71 13.05 6.54 -33.97
CA TYR A 71 12.61 6.18 -32.63
C TYR A 71 11.18 5.73 -32.84
N THR A 72 10.99 4.41 -32.94
CA THR A 72 9.68 3.80 -32.73
C THR A 72 9.33 3.88 -31.23
N LEU A 73 9.29 5.09 -30.68
CA LEU A 73 8.62 5.37 -29.40
C LEU A 73 7.12 5.04 -29.50
N PHE A 74 6.62 4.92 -30.73
CA PHE A 74 5.25 4.62 -31.09
C PHE A 74 5.12 3.14 -31.45
N ARG A 75 4.53 2.36 -30.54
CA ARG A 75 4.18 0.97 -30.82
C ARG A 75 2.95 0.97 -31.73
N LEU A 76 3.02 0.29 -32.88
CA LEU A 76 1.93 0.19 -33.87
C LEU A 76 0.60 -0.37 -33.33
N HIS A 77 0.62 -1.00 -32.15
CA HIS A 77 -0.54 -1.60 -31.51
C HIS A 77 -0.58 -1.30 -30.00
N PRO A 78 -0.83 -0.05 -29.58
CA PRO A 78 -0.83 0.33 -28.17
C PRO A 78 -1.79 -0.51 -27.31
N GLU A 79 -2.92 -0.92 -27.88
CA GLU A 79 -3.93 -1.81 -27.28
C GLU A 79 -3.39 -3.21 -26.93
N ARG A 80 -2.38 -3.70 -27.66
CA ARG A 80 -1.74 -4.99 -27.38
C ARG A 80 -0.79 -4.91 -26.17
N TYR A 81 -0.26 -3.73 -25.88
CA TYR A 81 0.69 -3.51 -24.79
C TYR A 81 0.05 -2.95 -23.53
N TYR A 82 -1.07 -2.24 -23.67
CA TYR A 82 -1.86 -1.67 -22.57
C TYR A 82 -3.35 -2.00 -22.76
N PRO A 83 -3.76 -3.27 -22.54
CA PRO A 83 -5.14 -3.68 -22.71
C PRO A 83 -6.04 -2.99 -21.69
N GLU A 84 -7.31 -2.81 -22.05
CA GLU A 84 -8.31 -2.35 -21.08
C GLU A 84 -8.49 -3.38 -19.97
N LEU A 85 -8.52 -2.91 -18.73
CA LEU A 85 -8.79 -3.75 -17.59
C LEU A 85 -10.28 -3.74 -17.26
N ASP A 86 -10.84 -4.93 -17.03
CA ASP A 86 -12.23 -5.08 -16.63
C ASP A 86 -12.39 -4.78 -15.13
N LEU A 87 -13.22 -3.78 -14.83
CA LEU A 87 -13.54 -3.34 -13.47
C LEU A 87 -14.22 -4.44 -12.65
N GLN A 88 -15.07 -5.26 -13.28
CA GLN A 88 -15.74 -6.36 -12.59
C GLN A 88 -14.76 -7.46 -12.24
N LYS A 89 -13.84 -7.78 -13.15
CA LYS A 89 -12.76 -8.73 -12.89
C LYS A 89 -11.88 -8.27 -11.74
N ALA A 90 -11.47 -7.00 -11.70
CA ALA A 90 -10.71 -6.44 -10.59
C ALA A 90 -11.43 -6.62 -9.25
N ARG A 91 -12.73 -6.32 -9.21
CA ARG A 91 -13.57 -6.51 -8.02
C ARG A 91 -13.64 -7.98 -7.58
N ARG A 92 -13.93 -8.90 -8.52
CA ARG A 92 -14.00 -10.34 -8.24
C ARG A 92 -12.69 -10.87 -7.69
N LEU A 93 -11.56 -10.47 -8.28
CA LEU A 93 -10.23 -10.85 -7.80
C LEU A 93 -10.00 -10.40 -6.35
N SER A 94 -10.36 -9.16 -6.01
CA SER A 94 -10.26 -8.66 -4.64
C SER A 94 -11.23 -9.31 -3.66
N THR A 95 -12.34 -9.88 -4.11
CA THR A 95 -13.22 -10.71 -3.27
C THR A 95 -12.56 -12.03 -2.89
N PHE A 96 -11.76 -12.63 -3.79
CA PHE A 96 -11.11 -13.92 -3.50
C PHE A 96 -9.89 -13.78 -2.60
N MET A 97 -9.10 -12.73 -2.80
CA MET A 97 -7.90 -12.49 -2.01
C MET A 97 -7.57 -11.00 -1.94
N PRO A 98 -7.17 -10.50 -0.75
CA PRO A 98 -6.78 -9.12 -0.60
C PRO A 98 -5.65 -8.70 -1.53
N GLY A 99 -5.78 -7.53 -2.13
CA GLY A 99 -4.78 -6.95 -3.00
C GLY A 99 -4.75 -7.48 -4.44
N LEU A 100 -5.46 -8.56 -4.78
CA LEU A 100 -5.39 -9.12 -6.14
C LEU A 100 -5.98 -8.19 -7.21
N GLY A 101 -7.06 -7.46 -6.92
CA GLY A 101 -7.63 -6.51 -7.86
C GLY A 101 -6.69 -5.33 -8.14
N GLN A 102 -5.93 -4.89 -7.13
CA GLN A 102 -4.92 -3.85 -7.25
C GLN A 102 -3.68 -4.35 -8.00
N ALA A 103 -3.25 -5.60 -7.76
CA ALA A 103 -2.17 -6.24 -8.50
C ALA A 103 -2.54 -6.42 -9.98
N TYR A 104 -3.79 -6.80 -10.27
CA TYR A 104 -4.33 -6.87 -11.62
C TYR A 104 -4.26 -5.51 -12.35
N ALA A 105 -4.47 -4.42 -11.61
CA ALA A 105 -4.31 -3.04 -12.11
C ALA A 105 -2.85 -2.52 -12.11
N GLY A 106 -1.86 -3.36 -11.81
CA GLY A 106 -0.44 -3.01 -11.77
C GLY A 106 -0.02 -2.19 -10.54
N ASN A 107 -0.90 -1.99 -9.56
CA ASN A 107 -0.58 -1.27 -8.33
C ASN A 107 -0.16 -2.25 -7.22
N TYR A 108 1.09 -2.73 -7.32
CA TYR A 108 1.65 -3.71 -6.39
C TYR A 108 1.84 -3.17 -4.97
N THR A 109 2.06 -1.87 -4.81
CA THR A 109 2.19 -1.23 -3.50
C THR A 109 0.88 -1.33 -2.73
N LYS A 110 -0.24 -0.92 -3.35
CA LYS A 110 -1.56 -1.09 -2.75
C LYS A 110 -1.92 -2.56 -2.55
N ALA A 111 -1.59 -3.41 -3.52
CA ALA A 111 -1.85 -4.85 -3.41
C ALA A 111 -1.18 -5.46 -2.17
N THR A 112 0.10 -5.14 -1.98
CA THR A 112 0.90 -5.62 -0.84
C THR A 112 0.36 -5.05 0.47
N LEU A 113 -0.04 -3.78 0.50
CA LEU A 113 -0.63 -3.17 1.68
C LEU A 113 -1.92 -3.89 2.09
N PHE A 114 -2.87 -4.05 1.17
CA PHE A 114 -4.12 -4.76 1.49
C PHE A 114 -3.85 -6.21 1.92
N LEU A 115 -2.97 -6.92 1.21
CA LEU A 115 -2.61 -8.29 1.56
C LEU A 115 -2.02 -8.41 2.96
N THR A 116 -1.00 -7.60 3.28
CA THR A 116 -0.29 -7.67 4.57
C THR A 116 -1.17 -7.23 5.73
N VAL A 117 -1.89 -6.12 5.57
CA VAL A 117 -2.76 -5.58 6.63
C VAL A 117 -3.93 -6.53 6.90
N GLU A 118 -4.59 -7.03 5.86
CA GLU A 118 -5.74 -7.92 6.04
C GLU A 118 -5.32 -9.26 6.64
N LEU A 119 -4.25 -9.88 6.13
CA LEU A 119 -3.73 -11.13 6.67
C LEU A 119 -3.29 -10.98 8.12
N SER A 120 -2.58 -9.90 8.46
CA SER A 120 -2.17 -9.63 9.85
C SER A 120 -3.37 -9.45 10.77
N THR A 121 -4.40 -8.74 10.31
CA THR A 121 -5.61 -8.48 11.08
C THR A 121 -6.38 -9.78 11.35
N PHE A 122 -6.57 -10.63 10.33
CA PHE A 122 -7.20 -11.93 10.50
C PHE A 122 -6.36 -12.90 11.34
N ALA A 123 -5.03 -12.86 11.24
CA ALA A 123 -4.15 -13.65 12.10
C ALA A 123 -4.29 -13.24 13.57
N LEU A 124 -4.35 -11.93 13.85
CA LEU A 124 -4.61 -11.42 15.20
C LEU A 124 -6.01 -11.80 15.70
N ALA A 125 -7.03 -11.76 14.83
CA ALA A 125 -8.37 -12.24 15.17
C ALA A 125 -8.33 -13.73 15.55
N GLY A 126 -7.76 -14.58 14.68
CA GLY A 126 -7.64 -16.02 14.89
C GLY A 126 -6.87 -16.38 16.16
N TYR A 127 -5.76 -15.68 16.43
CA TYR A 127 -4.99 -15.84 17.67
C TYR A 127 -5.85 -15.58 18.91
N ASN A 128 -6.61 -14.48 18.90
CA ASN A 128 -7.47 -14.13 20.03
C ASN A 128 -8.66 -15.09 20.18
N ILE A 129 -9.24 -15.57 19.08
CA ILE A 129 -10.29 -16.61 19.10
C ILE A 129 -9.75 -17.88 19.74
N ALA A 130 -8.60 -18.38 19.27
CA ALA A 130 -7.99 -19.59 19.80
C ALA A 130 -7.68 -19.48 21.29
N ARG A 131 -7.19 -18.33 21.75
CA ARG A 131 -6.94 -18.09 23.19
C ARG A 131 -8.22 -18.00 24.00
N ALA A 132 -9.27 -17.38 23.47
CA ALA A 132 -10.57 -17.36 24.14
C ALA A 132 -11.15 -18.77 24.29
N LEU A 133 -11.10 -19.58 23.24
CA LEU A 133 -11.56 -20.98 23.26
C LEU A 133 -10.76 -21.82 24.24
N HIS A 134 -9.43 -21.74 24.19
CA HIS A 134 -8.55 -22.45 25.12
C HIS A 134 -8.89 -22.14 26.59
N TYR A 135 -9.07 -20.87 26.95
CA TYR A 135 -9.45 -20.53 28.32
C TYR A 135 -10.88 -20.94 28.69
N ASN A 136 -11.79 -21.01 27.72
CA ASN A 136 -13.14 -21.49 27.93
C ASN A 136 -13.17 -23.00 28.23
N GLU A 137 -12.33 -23.79 27.56
CA GLU A 137 -12.18 -25.23 27.83
C GLU A 137 -11.63 -25.50 29.25
N GLN A 138 -10.75 -24.62 29.74
CA GLN A 138 -10.17 -24.71 31.08
C GLN A 138 -11.12 -24.22 32.19
N SER A 139 -12.36 -23.81 31.87
CA SER A 139 -13.36 -23.35 32.84
C SER A 139 -13.89 -24.44 33.78
N VAL A 140 -13.48 -25.70 33.58
CA VAL A 140 -13.86 -26.84 34.42
C VAL A 140 -13.06 -26.89 35.74
N PHE A 141 -11.89 -26.23 35.81
CA PHE A 141 -11.03 -26.29 36.99
C PHE A 141 -11.46 -25.25 38.06
N GLU A 142 -11.88 -25.73 39.23
CA GLU A 142 -12.35 -24.89 40.35
C GLU A 142 -11.22 -24.05 40.98
N THR A 143 -9.98 -24.54 40.98
CA THR A 143 -8.84 -23.90 41.65
C THR A 143 -7.96 -23.07 40.71
N GLY A 144 -8.01 -23.34 39.41
CA GLY A 144 -7.18 -22.71 38.38
C GLY A 144 -6.41 -23.70 37.50
N PHE A 145 -5.67 -23.18 36.53
CA PHE A 145 -4.85 -23.98 35.61
C PHE A 145 -3.56 -23.23 35.27
N GLN A 146 -2.54 -23.97 34.83
CA GLN A 146 -1.29 -23.38 34.36
C GLN A 146 -1.44 -22.97 32.89
N ASP A 147 -1.12 -21.71 32.57
CA ASP A 147 -1.10 -21.22 31.20
C ASP A 147 0.26 -21.52 30.56
N ASP A 148 0.32 -22.53 29.70
CA ASP A 148 1.54 -22.97 29.00
C ASP A 148 2.27 -21.85 28.26
N ARG A 149 1.54 -20.84 27.77
CA ARG A 149 2.15 -19.73 27.02
C ARG A 149 2.91 -18.76 27.91
N THR A 150 2.39 -18.50 29.11
CA THR A 150 2.99 -17.52 30.03
C THR A 150 3.73 -18.17 31.19
N GLY A 151 3.62 -19.49 31.35
CA GLY A 151 4.14 -20.25 32.48
C GLY A 151 3.47 -19.92 33.81
N LYS A 152 2.41 -19.10 33.81
CA LYS A 152 1.76 -18.61 35.03
C LYS A 152 0.57 -19.48 35.39
N PHE A 153 0.44 -19.81 36.67
CA PHE A 153 -0.79 -20.37 37.20
C PHE A 153 -1.86 -19.27 37.26
N LEU A 154 -3.03 -19.53 36.67
CA LEU A 154 -4.15 -18.62 36.64
C LEU A 154 -5.27 -19.19 37.49
N THR A 155 -5.81 -18.36 38.38
CA THR A 155 -7.07 -18.71 39.07
C THR A 155 -8.24 -18.70 38.09
N TYR A 156 -9.34 -19.35 38.46
CA TYR A 156 -10.57 -19.38 37.65
C TYR A 156 -11.02 -17.98 37.18
N ASP A 157 -11.08 -17.00 38.10
CA ASP A 157 -11.49 -15.62 37.77
C ASP A 157 -10.51 -14.91 36.82
N GLN A 158 -9.21 -15.18 36.98
CA GLN A 158 -8.18 -14.64 36.08
C GLN A 158 -8.29 -15.27 34.69
N GLY A 159 -8.54 -16.58 34.60
CA GLY A 159 -8.81 -17.29 33.36
C GLY A 159 -10.04 -16.72 32.65
N ARG A 160 -11.16 -16.57 33.37
CA ARG A 160 -12.41 -15.99 32.84
C ARG A 160 -12.25 -14.55 32.36
N THR A 161 -11.46 -13.74 33.07
CA THR A 161 -11.17 -12.37 32.66
C THR A 161 -10.33 -12.34 31.38
N ARG A 162 -9.28 -13.17 31.29
CA ARG A 162 -8.47 -13.27 30.07
C ARG A 162 -9.27 -13.80 28.89
N MET A 163 -10.13 -14.80 29.09
CA MET A 163 -11.06 -15.31 28.08
C MET A 163 -11.91 -14.19 27.51
N ARG A 164 -12.56 -13.39 28.36
CA ARG A 164 -13.38 -12.25 27.93
C ARG A 164 -12.58 -11.21 27.17
N ASN A 165 -11.38 -10.89 27.62
CA ASN A 165 -10.52 -9.93 26.93
C ASN A 165 -10.12 -10.43 25.53
N HIS A 166 -9.70 -11.69 25.41
CA HIS A 166 -9.39 -12.26 24.10
C HIS A 166 -10.62 -12.35 23.21
N ALA A 167 -11.78 -12.73 23.74
CA ALA A 167 -13.04 -12.73 22.98
C ALA A 167 -13.39 -11.32 22.46
N PHE A 168 -13.24 -10.30 23.32
CA PHE A 168 -13.44 -8.91 22.92
C PHE A 168 -12.48 -8.46 21.81
N PHE A 169 -11.19 -8.70 21.98
CA PHE A 169 -10.19 -8.37 20.95
C PHE A 169 -10.39 -9.14 19.66
N SER A 170 -10.80 -10.41 19.73
CA SER A 170 -11.14 -11.16 18.52
C SER A 170 -12.29 -10.51 17.75
N GLY A 171 -13.32 -10.02 18.46
CA GLY A 171 -14.43 -9.30 17.83
C GLY A 171 -13.96 -8.02 17.12
N ILE A 172 -13.10 -7.23 17.79
CA ILE A 172 -12.52 -6.00 17.20
C ILE A 172 -11.71 -6.33 15.93
N PHE A 173 -10.77 -7.27 16.02
CA PHE A 173 -9.92 -7.61 14.88
C PHE A 173 -10.71 -8.23 13.74
N LEU A 174 -11.70 -9.08 14.03
CA LEU A 174 -12.56 -9.67 13.00
C LEU A 174 -13.39 -8.59 12.29
N ALA A 175 -14.04 -7.71 13.04
CA ALA A 175 -14.82 -6.61 12.48
C ALA A 175 -13.94 -5.67 11.63
N THR A 176 -12.74 -5.35 12.13
CA THR A 176 -11.76 -4.55 11.41
C THR A 176 -11.32 -5.24 10.12
N GLY A 177 -11.00 -6.53 10.18
CA GLY A 177 -10.59 -7.33 9.02
C GLY A 177 -11.67 -7.39 7.94
N ILE A 178 -12.93 -7.59 8.34
CA ILE A 178 -14.07 -7.53 7.42
C ILE A 178 -14.20 -6.13 6.79
N GLY A 179 -14.06 -5.06 7.58
CA GLY A 179 -14.09 -3.69 7.08
C GLY A 179 -13.00 -3.41 6.05
N ILE A 180 -11.77 -3.85 6.32
CA ILE A 180 -10.62 -3.74 5.41
C ILE A 180 -10.88 -4.54 4.13
N HIS A 181 -11.43 -5.74 4.24
CA HIS A 181 -11.75 -6.57 3.08
C HIS A 181 -12.81 -5.95 2.18
N ILE A 182 -13.87 -5.38 2.76
CA ILE A 182 -14.87 -4.62 2.02
C ILE A 182 -14.23 -3.42 1.32
N TRP A 183 -13.35 -2.67 2.01
CA TRP A 183 -12.62 -1.57 1.39
C TRP A 183 -11.76 -2.06 0.22
N ASN A 184 -10.99 -3.12 0.38
CA ASN A 184 -10.20 -3.74 -0.69
C ASN A 184 -11.06 -4.05 -1.94
N ILE A 185 -12.25 -4.62 -1.76
CA ILE A 185 -13.18 -4.91 -2.87
C ILE A 185 -13.66 -3.63 -3.55
N LEU A 186 -13.92 -2.56 -2.81
CA LEU A 186 -14.41 -1.28 -3.34
C LEU A 186 -13.29 -0.43 -3.97
N ASP A 187 -12.05 -0.56 -3.53
CA ASP A 187 -10.89 0.15 -4.09
C ASP A 187 -10.34 -0.49 -5.37
N ALA A 188 -10.53 -1.80 -5.53
CA ALA A 188 -10.10 -2.54 -6.72
C ALA A 188 -10.62 -1.98 -8.06
N PRO A 189 -11.94 -1.74 -8.25
CA PRO A 189 -12.44 -1.16 -9.51
C PRO A 189 -11.91 0.26 -9.73
N LYS A 190 -11.76 1.07 -8.67
CA LYS A 190 -11.18 2.42 -8.78
C LYS A 190 -9.72 2.38 -9.24
N THR A 191 -8.97 1.40 -8.77
CA THR A 191 -7.57 1.22 -9.17
C THR A 191 -7.46 0.75 -10.63
N ALA A 192 -8.36 -0.13 -11.08
CA ALA A 192 -8.45 -0.52 -12.50
C ALA A 192 -8.91 0.64 -13.40
N GLU A 193 -9.86 1.46 -12.95
CA GLU A 193 -10.29 2.67 -13.64
C GLU A 193 -9.14 3.69 -13.77
N ALA A 194 -8.36 3.89 -12.69
CA ALA A 194 -7.19 4.75 -12.73
C ALA A 194 -6.13 4.25 -13.74
N TYR A 195 -5.93 2.93 -13.84
CA TYR A 195 -5.08 2.34 -14.88
C TYR A 195 -5.63 2.65 -16.28
N ASN A 196 -6.93 2.40 -16.49
CA ASN A 196 -7.58 2.66 -17.78
C ASN A 196 -7.48 4.14 -18.18
N ASN A 197 -7.61 5.07 -17.22
CA ASN A 197 -7.46 6.50 -17.48
C ASN A 197 -6.02 6.90 -17.82
N ARG A 198 -5.02 6.32 -17.14
CA ARG A 198 -3.60 6.55 -17.44
C ARG A 198 -3.18 5.99 -18.80
N ARG A 199 -3.82 4.91 -19.26
CA ARG A 199 -3.50 4.34 -20.57
C ARG A 199 -3.83 5.32 -21.70
N PHE A 200 -4.93 6.06 -21.61
CA PHE A 200 -5.38 6.95 -22.69
C PHE A 200 -4.37 8.06 -22.96
N SER A 201 -3.81 8.68 -21.93
CA SER A 201 -2.76 9.70 -22.11
C SER A 201 -1.49 9.13 -22.73
N LEU A 202 -1.09 7.91 -22.34
CA LEU A 202 0.06 7.22 -22.94
C LEU A 202 -0.17 6.85 -24.41
N GLN A 203 -1.37 6.39 -24.77
CA GLN A 203 -1.72 6.05 -26.14
C GLN A 203 -1.81 7.29 -27.04
N VAL A 204 -2.35 8.39 -26.53
CA VAL A 204 -2.48 9.67 -27.26
C VAL A 204 -1.12 10.37 -27.43
N GLN A 205 -0.23 10.30 -26.43
CA GLN A 205 1.17 10.71 -26.60
C GLN A 205 1.88 9.88 -27.68
N GLN A 206 1.41 8.65 -27.92
CA GLN A 206 2.02 7.72 -28.88
C GLN A 206 1.48 7.82 -30.32
N THR A 207 0.39 8.54 -30.58
CA THR A 207 -0.30 8.50 -31.90
C THR A 207 0.15 9.56 -32.92
N GLY A 208 1.24 10.31 -32.65
CA GLY A 208 1.88 11.15 -33.66
C GLY A 208 1.12 12.41 -34.11
N SER A 209 -0.10 12.66 -33.60
CA SER A 209 -0.73 13.99 -33.67
C SER A 209 -0.16 14.88 -32.57
N GLY A 210 1.09 15.33 -32.77
CA GLY A 210 1.69 16.38 -31.97
C GLY A 210 0.77 17.62 -31.96
N PHE A 211 0.63 18.21 -30.77
CA PHE A 211 -0.15 19.41 -30.45
C PHE A 211 -1.69 19.24 -30.44
N GLN A 212 -2.26 18.87 -29.27
CA GLN A 212 -3.34 19.66 -28.62
C GLN A 212 -4.03 19.05 -27.37
N SER A 213 -3.65 17.89 -26.81
CA SER A 213 -4.35 17.36 -25.61
C SER A 213 -3.54 17.30 -24.32
N LEU A 214 -2.39 17.98 -24.26
CA LEU A 214 -1.60 18.16 -23.05
C LEU A 214 -2.19 19.23 -22.10
N VAL A 215 -3.50 19.19 -21.81
CA VAL A 215 -4.06 19.82 -20.60
C VAL A 215 -5.32 19.06 -20.17
N PHE A 216 -5.15 17.92 -19.51
CA PHE A 216 -6.06 17.55 -18.42
C PHE A 216 -5.25 17.57 -17.13
N THR A 217 -4.91 18.79 -16.71
CA THR A 217 -4.61 19.09 -15.32
C THR A 217 -5.89 18.89 -14.51
N HIS A 218 -6.18 17.65 -14.10
CA HIS A 218 -6.89 17.48 -12.84
C HIS A 218 -5.91 17.90 -11.75
N ARG A 219 -6.06 19.16 -11.32
CA ARG A 219 -5.54 19.63 -10.03
C ARG A 219 -6.09 18.67 -8.97
N PHE A 220 -5.19 17.93 -8.33
CA PHE A 220 -5.41 17.39 -6.99
C PHE A 220 -4.90 18.41 -5.99
#